data_AF-A0ABD0QV65-F1
#
_entry.id   AF-A0ABD0QV65-F1
#
_cell.length_a   1.000
_cell.length_b   1.000
_cell.length_c   1.000
_cell.angle_alpha   90.00
_cell.angle_beta   90.00
_cell.angle_gamma   90.00
#
_symmetry.space_group_name_H-M   'P 1'
#
loop_
_entity.id
_entity.type
_entity.pdbx_description
1 polymer ?
#
loop_
_entity_poly.entity_id
_entity_poly.type
_entity_poly.pdbx_seq_one_letter_code
_entity_poly.pdbx_strand_id
1 'polypeptide(L)'
;ELVDKCGGHCHVIDNKHWKKRWWGYKSNRVQVNKLLDNIDQIEQENGGYSNELLRIVEEEIQEEMLKIEDDNLSPEEKHERAKKTVYEKLLIKLAGVSIGTLIGAFLGIGVAVAAV
;
A
#
# COMPACT_ATOMS: atom_id res chain seq x y z
N GLU A 1 9.02 -19.47 -13.40
CA GLU A 1 9.75 -18.20 -13.40
C GLU A 1 9.08 -17.11 -12.55
N LEU A 2 7.87 -16.62 -12.86
CA LEU A 2 7.20 -15.59 -12.03
C LEU A 2 6.80 -16.11 -10.65
N VAL A 3 6.16 -17.29 -10.59
CA VAL A 3 5.74 -17.91 -9.32
C VAL A 3 6.92 -18.10 -8.38
N ASP A 4 8.07 -18.53 -8.92
CA ASP A 4 9.30 -18.73 -8.15
C ASP A 4 9.87 -17.41 -7.63
N LYS A 5 9.86 -16.35 -8.46
CA LYS A 5 10.26 -14.99 -8.07
C LYS A 5 9.35 -14.40 -6.96
N CYS A 6 8.10 -14.85 -6.87
CA CYS A 6 7.13 -14.45 -5.85
C CYS A 6 7.09 -15.41 -4.65
N GLY A 7 8.13 -16.23 -4.41
CA GLY A 7 8.20 -17.11 -3.25
C GLY A 7 7.25 -18.31 -3.30
N GLY A 8 6.70 -18.64 -4.47
CA GLY A 8 5.78 -19.76 -4.63
C GLY A 8 4.36 -19.50 -4.11
N HIS A 9 4.06 -18.30 -3.62
CA HIS A 9 2.75 -17.94 -3.10
C HIS A 9 1.72 -17.82 -4.23
N CYS A 10 0.81 -18.79 -4.33
CA CYS A 10 -0.20 -18.84 -5.37
C CYS A 10 -1.58 -19.20 -4.78
N HIS A 11 -2.60 -18.45 -5.17
CA HIS A 11 -3.97 -18.61 -4.69
C HIS A 11 -4.96 -18.56 -5.85
N VAL A 12 -5.96 -19.44 -5.84
CA VAL A 12 -7.01 -19.52 -6.87
C VAL A 12 -8.37 -19.32 -6.21
N ILE A 13 -9.16 -18.38 -6.72
CA ILE A 13 -10.46 -18.00 -6.17
C ILE A 13 -11.51 -18.03 -7.30
N ASP A 14 -12.62 -18.75 -7.11
CA ASP A 14 -13.75 -18.74 -8.05
C ASP A 14 -14.70 -17.56 -7.75
N ASN A 15 -14.47 -16.42 -8.40
CA ASN A 15 -15.31 -15.23 -8.25
C ASN A 15 -16.71 -15.37 -8.86
N LYS A 16 -16.94 -16.35 -9.73
CA LYS A 16 -18.22 -16.52 -10.44
C LYS A 16 -19.21 -17.34 -9.63
N HIS A 17 -18.76 -18.40 -8.99
CA HIS A 17 -19.62 -19.32 -8.24
C HIS A 17 -19.52 -19.17 -6.72
N TRP A 18 -18.93 -18.08 -6.23
CA TRP A 18 -18.66 -17.82 -4.81
C TRP A 18 -19.85 -18.01 -3.85
N LYS A 19 -21.08 -17.82 -4.32
CA LYS A 19 -22.31 -18.00 -3.52
C LYS A 19 -22.76 -19.45 -3.37
N LYS A 20 -22.30 -20.36 -4.23
CA LYS A 20 -22.65 -21.78 -4.12
C LYS A 20 -21.85 -22.35 -2.95
N ARG A 21 -22.51 -22.50 -1.79
CA ARG A 21 -21.91 -23.09 -0.58
C ARG A 21 -21.42 -24.50 -0.88
N TRP A 22 -20.14 -24.61 -1.18
CA TRP A 22 -19.44 -25.88 -1.19
C TRP A 22 -18.78 -26.06 0.16
N TRP A 23 -19.11 -27.15 0.84
CA TRP A 23 -18.44 -27.55 2.07
C TRP A 23 -17.00 -27.96 1.78
N GLY A 24 -16.08 -27.69 2.71
CA GLY A 24 -14.69 -28.11 2.62
C GLY A 24 -13.76 -27.17 1.84
N TYR A 25 -12.63 -27.70 1.40
CA TYR A 25 -11.48 -26.93 0.87
C TYR A 25 -11.78 -26.13 -0.42
N LYS A 26 -12.87 -26.45 -1.14
CA LYS A 26 -13.31 -25.73 -2.34
C LYS A 26 -14.16 -24.50 -2.04
N SER A 27 -14.45 -24.24 -0.77
CA SER A 27 -15.14 -23.01 -0.37
C SER A 27 -14.24 -21.80 -0.57
N ASN A 28 -14.77 -20.75 -1.20
CA ASN A 28 -14.08 -19.46 -1.29
C ASN A 28 -13.70 -18.93 0.09
N ARG A 29 -14.47 -19.22 1.15
CA ARG A 29 -14.10 -18.80 2.52
C ARG A 29 -12.77 -19.42 2.94
N VAL A 30 -12.55 -20.69 2.65
CA VAL A 30 -11.29 -21.38 2.98
C VAL A 30 -10.14 -20.85 2.12
N GLN A 31 -10.39 -20.56 0.84
CA GLN A 31 -9.38 -20.01 -0.08
C GLN A 31 -8.97 -18.58 0.31
N VAL A 32 -9.94 -17.73 0.64
CA VAL A 32 -9.68 -16.36 1.11
C VAL A 32 -8.95 -16.37 2.44
N ASN A 33 -9.32 -17.25 3.38
CA ASN A 33 -8.58 -17.39 4.63
C ASN A 33 -7.11 -17.78 4.37
N LYS A 34 -6.84 -18.76 3.49
CA LYS A 34 -5.46 -19.13 3.13
C LYS A 34 -4.68 -17.99 2.49
N LEU A 35 -5.34 -17.13 1.71
CA LEU A 35 -4.72 -15.93 1.15
C LEU A 35 -4.33 -14.95 2.27
N LEU A 36 -5.25 -14.67 3.20
CA LEU A 36 -5.01 -13.77 4.32
C LEU A 36 -3.90 -14.30 5.24
N ASP A 37 -3.94 -15.58 5.61
CA ASP A 37 -2.92 -16.22 6.45
C ASP A 37 -1.51 -16.08 5.81
N ASN A 38 -1.42 -16.18 4.48
CA ASN A 38 -0.17 -16.02 3.75
C ASN A 38 0.26 -14.54 3.67
N ILE A 39 -0.66 -13.59 3.54
CA ILE A 39 -0.34 -12.15 3.62
C ILE A 39 0.23 -11.84 5.01
N ASP A 40 -0.40 -12.32 6.08
CA ASP A 40 0.06 -12.12 7.45
C ASP A 40 1.45 -12.75 7.66
N GLN A 41 1.70 -13.93 7.09
CA GLN A 41 3.02 -14.57 7.12
C GLN A 41 4.08 -13.72 6.41
N ILE A 42 3.78 -13.23 5.19
CA ILE A 42 4.70 -12.38 4.43
C ILE A 42 5.01 -11.10 5.22
N GLU A 43 4.02 -10.48 5.86
CA GLU A 43 4.21 -9.30 6.69
C GLU A 43 5.07 -9.60 7.93
N GLN A 44 4.88 -10.75 8.58
CA GLN A 44 5.70 -11.14 9.72
C GLN A 44 7.17 -11.43 9.34
N GLU A 45 7.38 -12.05 8.18
CA GLU A 45 8.72 -12.44 7.71
C GLU A 45 9.51 -11.27 7.11
N ASN A 46 8.85 -10.43 6.31
CA ASN A 46 9.50 -9.40 5.50
C ASN A 46 9.11 -7.96 5.88
N GLY A 47 8.14 -7.79 6.79
CA GLY A 47 7.52 -6.51 7.06
C GLY A 47 6.57 -6.06 5.94
N GLY A 48 6.08 -4.83 6.08
CA GLY A 48 5.32 -4.16 5.02
C GLY A 48 6.22 -3.66 3.89
N TYR A 49 5.66 -3.52 2.69
CA TYR A 49 6.34 -2.86 1.58
C TYR A 49 6.69 -1.42 1.95
N SER A 50 7.94 -1.03 1.73
CA SER A 50 8.42 0.34 1.91
C SER A 50 9.43 0.68 0.82
N ASN A 51 9.53 1.96 0.49
CA ASN A 51 10.53 2.50 -0.42
C ASN A 51 10.89 3.93 0.02
N GLU A 52 11.87 4.53 -0.66
CA GLU A 52 12.36 5.88 -0.34
C GLU A 52 11.23 6.93 -0.36
N LEU A 53 10.36 6.91 -1.37
CA LEU A 53 9.26 7.87 -1.47
C LEU A 53 8.26 7.71 -0.33
N LEU A 54 7.88 6.48 0.02
CA LEU A 54 6.96 6.20 1.14
C LEU A 54 7.55 6.65 2.47
N ARG A 55 8.87 6.49 2.66
CA ARG A 55 9.56 6.99 3.86
C ARG A 55 9.58 8.51 3.95
N ILE A 56 9.84 9.20 2.83
CA ILE A 56 9.78 10.67 2.78
C ILE A 56 8.38 11.18 3.12
N VAL A 57 7.34 10.52 2.58
CA VAL A 57 5.95 10.87 2.90
C VAL A 57 5.65 10.66 4.38
N GLU A 58 6.10 9.56 4.97
CA GLU A 58 5.93 9.30 6.40
C GLU A 58 6.67 10.34 7.26
N GLU A 59 7.91 10.72 6.90
CA GLU A 59 8.66 11.77 7.59
C GLU A 59 7.93 13.13 7.53
N GLU A 60 7.39 13.52 6.36
CA GLU A 60 6.61 14.76 6.22
C GLU A 60 5.32 14.69 7.06
N ILE A 61 4.67 13.52 7.19
CA ILE A 61 3.51 13.33 8.08
C ILE A 61 3.90 13.54 9.53
N GLN A 62 4.99 12.93 10.00
CA GLN A 62 5.46 13.09 11.37
C GLN A 62 5.84 14.54 11.69
N GLU A 63 6.50 15.24 10.76
CA GLU A 63 6.80 16.66 10.91
C GLU A 63 5.53 17.53 11.00
N GLU A 64 4.51 17.25 10.18
CA GLU A 64 3.23 17.97 10.26
C GLU A 64 2.47 17.64 11.54
N MET A 65 2.55 16.41 12.06
CA MET A 65 1.96 16.06 13.35
C MET A 65 2.56 16.87 14.50
N LEU A 66 3.89 17.05 14.50
CA LEU A 66 4.59 17.84 15.53
C LEU A 66 4.22 19.32 15.52
N LYS A 67 3.77 19.86 14.38
CA LYS A 67 3.31 21.26 14.25
C LYS A 67 1.91 21.47 14.82
N ILE A 68 1.17 20.41 15.16
CA ILE A 68 -0.20 20.52 15.70
C ILE A 68 -0.13 20.74 17.22
N GLU A 69 -0.06 22.03 17.58
CA GLU A 69 -0.18 22.54 18.95
C GLU A 69 -1.66 22.62 19.37
N ASP A 70 -2.32 21.47 19.49
CA ASP A 70 -3.66 21.36 20.08
C ASP A 70 -3.70 20.14 21.00
N ASP A 71 -3.68 20.39 22.30
CA ASP A 71 -3.62 19.37 23.35
C ASP A 71 -4.95 18.61 23.50
N ASN A 72 -6.04 19.09 22.88
CA ASN A 72 -7.33 18.42 22.93
C ASN A 72 -7.45 17.29 21.90
N LEU A 73 -6.57 17.26 20.90
CA LEU A 73 -6.58 16.22 19.86
C LEU A 73 -5.84 14.97 20.33
N SER A 74 -6.44 13.81 20.08
CA SER A 74 -5.75 12.53 20.26
C SER A 74 -4.59 12.40 19.25
N PRO A 75 -3.57 11.57 19.53
CA PRO A 75 -2.51 11.27 18.58
C PRO A 75 -3.03 10.81 17.21
N GLU A 76 -4.10 10.02 17.19
CA GLU A 76 -4.74 9.53 15.97
C GLU A 76 -5.38 10.67 15.17
N GLU A 77 -6.05 11.62 15.86
CA GLU A 77 -6.64 12.78 15.19
C GLU A 77 -5.58 13.73 14.63
N LYS A 78 -4.46 13.91 15.35
CA LYS A 78 -3.29 14.66 14.86
C LYS A 78 -2.70 14.00 13.61
N HIS A 79 -2.56 12.67 13.64
CA HIS A 79 -2.05 11.89 12.53
C HIS A 79 -2.93 11.99 11.27
N GLU A 80 -4.25 11.85 11.41
CA GLU A 80 -5.17 11.99 10.27
C GLU A 80 -5.18 13.42 9.71
N ARG A 81 -5.08 14.44 10.57
CA ARG A 81 -4.93 15.84 10.12
C ARG A 81 -3.62 16.04 9.35
N ALA A 82 -2.51 15.56 9.89
CA ALA A 82 -1.20 15.65 9.24
C ALA A 82 -1.19 14.94 7.87
N LYS A 83 -1.73 13.73 7.79
CA LYS A 83 -1.92 13.00 6.52
C LYS A 83 -2.65 13.82 5.47
N LYS A 84 -3.75 14.46 5.87
CA LYS A 84 -4.53 15.31 4.96
C LYS A 84 -3.70 16.50 4.47
N THR A 85 -2.97 17.17 5.36
CA THR A 85 -2.10 18.31 5.00
C THR A 85 -0.97 17.89 4.06
N VAL A 86 -0.29 16.77 4.35
CA VAL A 86 0.76 16.24 3.46
C VAL A 86 0.18 15.86 2.10
N TYR A 87 -0.99 15.22 2.07
CA TYR A 87 -1.69 14.90 0.82
C TYR A 87 -1.99 16.15 -0.02
N GLU A 88 -2.49 17.23 0.59
CA GLU A 88 -2.73 18.51 -0.11
C GLU A 88 -1.43 19.12 -0.66
N LYS A 89 -0.34 19.09 0.11
CA LYS A 89 0.99 19.54 -0.35
C LYS A 89 1.50 18.71 -1.53
N LEU A 90 1.34 17.39 -1.46
CA LEU A 90 1.74 16.48 -2.54
C LEU A 90 0.94 16.73 -3.82
N LEU A 91 -0.38 16.95 -3.72
CA LEU A 91 -1.20 17.31 -4.88
C LEU A 91 -0.72 18.59 -5.57
N ILE A 92 -0.29 19.58 -4.80
CA ILE A 92 0.26 20.84 -5.35
C ILE A 92 1.64 20.61 -5.96
N LYS A 93 2.56 19.93 -5.24
CA LYS A 93 3.93 19.64 -5.71
C LYS A 93 3.94 18.81 -7.01
N LEU A 94 2.96 17.91 -7.16
CA LEU A 94 2.86 16.98 -8.28
C LEU A 94 1.91 17.47 -9.39
N ALA A 95 1.44 18.72 -9.31
CA ALA A 95 0.61 19.31 -10.34
C ALA A 95 1.35 19.31 -11.69
N GLY A 96 0.74 18.69 -12.72
CA GLY A 96 1.33 18.56 -14.04
C GLY A 96 2.29 17.38 -14.22
N VAL A 97 2.57 16.60 -13.17
CA VAL A 97 3.34 15.35 -13.28
C VAL A 97 2.45 14.26 -13.89
N SER A 98 3.00 13.49 -14.82
CA SER A 98 2.26 12.38 -15.45
C SER A 98 2.10 11.21 -14.49
N ILE A 99 0.97 10.49 -14.60
CA ILE A 99 0.72 9.27 -13.80
C ILE A 99 1.82 8.22 -14.02
N GLY A 100 2.36 8.09 -15.24
CA GLY A 100 3.44 7.16 -15.55
C GLY A 100 4.73 7.47 -14.80
N THR A 101 5.10 8.76 -14.71
CA THR A 101 6.26 9.21 -13.92
C THR A 101 6.08 8.90 -12.44
N LEU A 102 4.87 9.15 -11.88
CA LEU A 102 4.56 8.85 -10.49
C LEU A 102 4.67 7.34 -10.20
N ILE A 103 4.06 6.49 -11.03
CA ILE A 103 4.12 5.04 -10.87
C ILE A 103 5.57 4.55 -10.94
N GLY A 104 6.37 5.06 -11.88
CA GLY A 104 7.79 4.74 -11.97
C GLY A 104 8.54 5.03 -10.67
N ALA A 105 8.39 6.25 -10.14
CA ALA A 105 9.00 6.64 -8.88
C ALA A 105 8.53 5.77 -7.70
N PHE A 106 7.23 5.48 -7.60
CA PHE A 106 6.65 4.60 -6.56
C PHE A 106 7.14 3.16 -6.61
N LEU A 107 7.53 2.66 -7.79
CA LEU A 107 8.07 1.31 -7.96
C LEU A 107 9.60 1.28 -7.89
N GLY A 108 10.26 2.41 -7.63
CA GLY A 108 11.73 2.53 -7.65
C GLY A 108 12.33 2.36 -9.05
N ILE A 109 11.50 2.46 -10.11
CA ILE A 109 11.94 2.41 -11.49
C ILE A 109 12.22 3.85 -11.92
N GLY A 110 13.49 4.25 -11.86
CA GLY A 110 13.95 5.55 -12.33
C GLY A 110 13.80 5.66 -13.85
N VAL A 111 12.58 5.98 -14.33
CA VAL A 111 12.37 6.18 -15.77
C VAL A 111 12.77 7.62 -16.10
N ALA A 112 13.99 7.79 -16.59
CA ALA A 112 14.31 8.93 -17.43
C ALA A 112 13.53 8.78 -18.75
N VAL A 113 12.28 9.23 -18.80
CA VAL A 113 11.60 9.43 -20.08
C VAL A 113 12.08 10.77 -20.63
N ALA A 114 13.21 10.75 -21.34
CA ALA A 114 13.44 11.76 -22.35
C ALA A 114 12.37 11.54 -23.43
N ALA A 115 11.37 12.41 -23.48
CA ALA A 115 10.47 12.48 -24.61
C ALA A 115 11.31 12.82 -25.85
N VAL A 116 11.34 11.91 -26.83
CA VAL A 116 11.73 12.22 -28.22
C VAL A 116 10.45 12.21 -29.03
#